data_AF-A0A9D7I9R5-F1
#
_entry.id   AF-A0A9D7I9R5-F1
#
_cell.length_a   1.000
_cell.length_b   1.000
_cell.length_c   1.000
_cell.angle_alpha   90.00
_cell.angle_beta   90.00
_cell.angle_gamma   90.00
#
_symmetry.space_group_name_H-M   'P 1'
#
loop_
_entity.id
_entity.type
_entity.pdbx_description
1 polymer ?
#
loop_
_entity_poly.entity_id
_entity_poly.type
_entity_poly.pdbx_seq_one_letter_code
_entity_poly.pdbx_strand_id
1 'polypeptide(L)'
;MRKFITKREKNEKKVGKVYIIAHRCNDWKTGRLYARVNGIEADFWHEDGKWHVSHDGIVKQDLDEWLKTMAQLSKQYKEQFALLIFDIKKRTKT
;
A
#
# COMPACT_ATOMS: atom_id res chain seq x y z
N MET A 1 54.78 5.56 -10.85
CA MET A 1 53.55 6.32 -10.54
C MET A 1 52.72 5.54 -9.52
N ARG A 2 52.51 6.08 -8.30
CA ARG A 2 51.64 5.46 -7.29
C ARG A 2 50.24 6.08 -7.42
N LYS A 3 49.21 5.27 -7.66
CA LYS A 3 47.81 5.71 -7.64
C LYS A 3 47.42 6.07 -6.20
N PHE A 4 47.12 7.33 -5.95
CA PHE A 4 46.44 7.76 -4.74
C PHE A 4 44.96 7.35 -4.83
N ILE A 5 44.62 6.24 -4.18
CA ILE A 5 43.21 5.92 -3.92
C ILE A 5 42.78 6.81 -2.76
N THR A 6 42.02 7.85 -3.05
CA THR A 6 41.42 8.70 -2.01
C THR A 6 40.36 7.86 -1.29
N LYS A 7 40.45 7.76 0.04
CA LYS A 7 39.46 7.11 0.94
C LYS A 7 38.11 7.87 0.97
N ARG A 8 37.56 8.25 -0.18
CA ARG A 8 36.22 8.85 -0.29
C ARG A 8 35.14 7.83 -0.64
N GLU A 9 35.50 6.57 -0.86
CA GLU A 9 34.53 5.49 -1.02
C GLU A 9 34.22 4.87 0.34
N LYS A 10 32.92 4.66 0.61
CA LYS A 10 32.32 3.96 1.76
C LYS A 10 32.02 4.79 3.01
N ASN A 11 31.20 5.83 2.87
CA ASN A 11 30.31 6.24 3.96
C ASN A 11 28.97 6.76 3.44
N GLU A 12 28.41 6.09 2.42
CA GLU A 12 26.96 6.16 2.22
C GLU A 12 26.32 5.51 3.44
N LYS A 13 25.85 6.32 4.39
CA LYS A 13 25.00 5.84 5.48
C LYS A 13 23.86 5.07 4.83
N LYS A 14 23.79 3.77 5.10
CA LYS A 14 22.71 2.90 4.65
C LYS A 14 21.42 3.41 5.29
N VAL A 15 20.71 4.29 4.60
CA VAL A 15 19.40 4.77 5.04
C VAL A 15 18.46 3.56 4.99
N GLY A 16 17.72 3.32 6.07
CA GLY A 16 16.73 2.25 6.12
C GLY A 16 15.67 2.43 5.04
N LYS A 17 15.09 1.33 4.56
CA LYS A 17 13.93 1.39 3.67
C LYS A 17 12.73 1.94 4.46
N VAL A 18 12.02 2.92 3.89
CA VAL A 18 10.84 3.54 4.52
C VAL A 18 9.62 3.31 3.62
N TYR A 19 8.49 2.93 4.24
CA TYR A 19 7.19 2.87 3.60
C TYR A 19 6.35 4.09 3.97
N ILE A 20 5.90 4.82 2.96
CA ILE A 20 4.94 5.92 3.07
C ILE A 20 3.59 5.33 2.68
N ILE A 21 2.72 5.13 3.66
CA ILE A 21 1.48 4.38 3.53
C ILE A 21 0.31 5.36 3.49
N ALA A 22 -0.49 5.31 2.41
CA ALA A 22 -1.79 5.97 2.40
C ALA A 22 -2.78 5.18 3.26
N HIS A 23 -3.46 5.87 4.16
CA HIS A 23 -4.40 5.32 5.12
C HIS A 23 -5.84 5.35 4.56
N ARG A 24 -6.60 4.27 4.79
CA ARG A 24 -8.02 4.07 4.42
C ARG A 24 -8.30 4.22 2.94
N CYS A 25 -7.51 3.56 2.11
CA CYS A 25 -7.70 3.47 0.66
C CYS A 25 -8.87 2.53 0.26
N ASN A 26 -10.00 2.66 0.93
CA ASN A 26 -11.18 1.81 0.74
C ASN A 26 -11.90 2.16 -0.56
N ASP A 27 -11.93 3.45 -0.92
CA ASP A 27 -12.58 3.97 -2.12
C ASP A 27 -11.56 4.33 -3.21
N TRP A 28 -11.30 3.41 -4.13
CA TRP A 28 -10.32 3.60 -5.19
C TRP A 28 -10.85 4.28 -6.46
N LYS A 29 -12.14 4.65 -6.52
CA LYS A 29 -12.84 5.10 -7.75
C LYS A 29 -12.19 6.30 -8.48
N THR A 30 -11.22 6.97 -7.87
CA THR A 30 -10.45 8.04 -8.51
C THR A 30 -9.24 7.56 -9.31
N GLY A 31 -8.86 6.28 -9.23
CA GLY A 31 -7.77 5.68 -9.99
C GLY A 31 -6.39 6.33 -9.76
N ARG A 32 -6.24 7.12 -8.68
CA ARG A 32 -5.02 7.84 -8.37
C ARG A 32 -4.36 7.24 -7.15
N LEU A 33 -3.14 6.75 -7.31
CA LEU A 33 -2.25 6.58 -6.16
C LEU A 33 -1.95 7.99 -5.61
N TYR A 34 -2.10 8.19 -4.30
CA TYR A 34 -1.74 9.47 -3.68
C TYR A 34 -0.28 9.80 -4.01
N ALA A 35 -0.02 11.03 -4.47
CA ALA A 35 1.32 11.44 -4.86
C ALA A 35 2.29 11.18 -3.70
N ARG A 36 3.42 10.50 -4.00
CA ARG A 36 4.53 10.21 -3.06
C ARG A 36 4.31 9.08 -2.05
N VAL A 37 3.25 8.28 -2.15
CA VAL A 37 3.11 7.06 -1.32
C VAL A 37 3.71 5.85 -2.04
N ASN A 38 4.30 4.92 -1.30
CA ASN A 38 4.81 3.65 -1.85
C ASN A 38 4.10 2.42 -1.25
N GLY A 39 3.11 2.65 -0.38
CA GLY A 39 2.18 1.63 0.05
C GLY A 39 0.80 2.20 0.33
N ILE A 40 -0.17 1.31 0.48
CA ILE A 40 -1.53 1.65 0.88
C ILE A 40 -2.05 0.67 1.92
N GLU A 41 -2.99 1.13 2.73
CA GLU A 41 -3.78 0.35 3.67
C GLU A 41 -5.26 0.50 3.33
N ALA A 42 -6.03 -0.58 3.52
CA ALA A 42 -7.47 -0.56 3.42
C ALA A 42 -8.11 -1.49 4.47
N ASP A 43 -9.35 -1.14 4.85
CA ASP A 43 -10.15 -1.82 5.86
C ASP A 43 -10.93 -3.00 5.23
N PHE A 44 -10.65 -4.23 5.65
CA PHE A 44 -11.30 -5.44 5.14
C PHE A 44 -12.24 -6.04 6.18
N TRP A 45 -13.47 -6.31 5.78
CA TRP A 45 -14.51 -6.86 6.63
C TRP A 45 -15.01 -8.18 6.05
N HIS A 46 -15.38 -9.10 6.93
CA HIS A 46 -16.04 -10.35 6.56
C HIS A 46 -17.41 -10.43 7.23
N GLU A 47 -18.47 -10.35 6.45
CA GLU A 47 -19.85 -10.40 6.91
C GLU A 47 -20.68 -11.31 6.00
N ASP A 48 -21.56 -12.10 6.59
CA ASP A 48 -22.48 -13.01 5.87
C ASP A 48 -21.78 -13.90 4.84
N GLY A 49 -20.56 -14.36 5.16
CA GLY A 49 -19.75 -15.22 4.29
C GLY A 49 -19.08 -14.50 3.13
N LYS A 50 -19.05 -13.15 3.13
CA LYS A 50 -18.48 -12.34 2.06
C LYS A 50 -17.47 -11.33 2.59
N TRP A 51 -16.36 -11.22 1.87
CA TRP A 51 -15.37 -10.17 2.10
C TRP A 51 -15.74 -8.90 1.36
N HIS A 52 -15.52 -7.77 2.02
CA HIS A 52 -15.71 -6.45 1.44
C HIS A 52 -14.68 -5.47 1.98
N VAL A 53 -14.36 -4.47 1.17
CA VAL A 53 -13.53 -3.35 1.59
C VAL A 53 -14.46 -2.23 2.03
N SER A 54 -14.28 -1.70 3.25
CA SER A 54 -15.24 -0.75 3.80
C SER A 54 -14.71 0.18 4.86
N HIS A 55 -15.06 1.46 4.70
CA HIS A 55 -14.96 2.48 5.73
C HIS A 55 -16.01 2.22 6.81
N ASP A 56 -15.56 1.75 7.98
CA ASP A 56 -16.37 1.51 9.18
C ASP A 56 -17.61 0.60 8.96
N GLY A 57 -17.60 -0.22 7.91
CA GLY A 57 -18.73 -1.10 7.55
C GLY A 57 -19.89 -0.39 6.84
N ILE A 58 -19.76 0.90 6.52
CA ILE A 58 -20.85 1.74 5.95
C ILE A 58 -20.92 1.57 4.43
N VAL A 59 -19.85 1.91 3.71
CA VAL A 59 -19.77 1.75 2.24
C VAL A 59 -19.05 0.44 1.96
N LYS A 60 -19.75 -0.54 1.38
CA LYS A 60 -19.18 -1.87 1.10
C LYS A 60 -18.83 -1.96 -0.37
N GLN A 61 -17.53 -2.01 -0.67
CA GLN A 61 -17.06 -2.41 -1.99
C GLN A 61 -16.78 -3.91 -2.01
N ASP A 62 -17.13 -4.54 -3.12
CA ASP A 62 -16.78 -5.94 -3.36
C ASP A 62 -15.26 -6.10 -3.38
N LEU A 63 -14.77 -7.14 -2.70
CA LEU A 63 -13.33 -7.41 -2.59
C LEU A 63 -12.68 -7.64 -3.96
N ASP A 64 -13.34 -8.41 -4.83
CA ASP A 64 -12.75 -8.79 -6.12
C ASP A 64 -12.66 -7.59 -7.06
N GLU A 65 -13.68 -6.71 -7.06
CA GLU A 65 -13.63 -5.44 -7.79
C GLU A 65 -12.49 -4.55 -7.29
N TRP A 66 -12.32 -4.45 -5.97
CA TRP A 66 -11.25 -3.66 -5.37
C TRP A 66 -9.86 -4.21 -5.72
N LEU A 67 -9.66 -5.53 -5.64
CA LEU A 67 -8.40 -6.19 -5.98
C LEU A 67 -8.05 -6.05 -7.47
N LYS A 68 -9.04 -6.12 -8.38
CA LYS A 68 -8.82 -5.89 -9.81
C LYS A 68 -8.22 -4.52 -10.07
N THR A 69 -8.67 -3.50 -9.36
CA THR A 69 -8.09 -2.16 -9.48
C THR A 69 -6.71 -2.10 -8.87
N MET A 70 -6.48 -2.66 -7.69
CA MET A 70 -5.14 -2.67 -7.12
C MET A 70 -4.14 -3.37 -8.03
N ALA A 71 -4.57 -4.42 -8.75
CA ALA A 71 -3.76 -5.07 -9.78
C ALA A 71 -3.50 -4.18 -11.01
N GLN A 72 -4.40 -3.26 -11.35
CA GLN A 72 -4.17 -2.25 -12.40
C GLN A 72 -3.21 -1.16 -11.93
N LEU A 73 -3.43 -0.62 -10.72
CA LEU A 73 -2.57 0.40 -10.12
C LEU A 73 -1.16 -0.12 -9.88
N SER A 74 -0.99 -1.38 -9.46
CA SER A 74 0.34 -1.96 -9.27
C SER A 74 1.14 -2.08 -10.57
N LYS A 75 0.46 -2.29 -11.70
CA LYS A 75 1.10 -2.27 -13.02
C LYS A 75 1.42 -0.86 -13.47
N GLN A 76 0.48 0.08 -13.29
CA GLN A 76 0.65 1.48 -13.69
C GLN A 76 1.76 2.18 -12.89
N TYR A 77 1.88 1.86 -11.60
CA TYR A 77 2.81 2.49 -10.66
C TYR A 77 3.91 1.52 -10.19
N LYS A 78 4.34 0.57 -11.03
CA LYS A 78 5.26 -0.54 -10.66
C LYS A 78 6.58 -0.13 -9.98
N GLU A 79 7.09 1.07 -10.28
CA GLU A 79 8.33 1.60 -9.68
C GLU A 79 8.11 2.30 -8.33
N GLN A 80 6.84 2.62 -8.01
CA GLN A 80 6.44 3.37 -6.82
C GLN A 80 5.67 2.49 -5.82
N PHE A 81 4.73 1.67 -6.29
CA PHE A 81 3.83 0.90 -5.44
C PHE A 81 4.45 -0.43 -5.03
N ALA A 82 4.84 -0.53 -3.75
CA ALA A 82 5.63 -1.64 -3.22
C ALA A 82 4.93 -2.44 -2.12
N LEU A 83 3.88 -1.90 -1.51
CA LEU A 83 3.24 -2.50 -0.34
C LEU A 83 1.71 -2.32 -0.33
N LEU A 84 1.01 -3.40 -0.01
CA LEU A 84 -0.43 -3.44 0.22
C LEU A 84 -0.67 -4.00 1.62
N ILE A 85 -1.40 -3.27 2.45
CA ILE A 85 -1.74 -3.67 3.82
C ILE A 85 -3.24 -3.95 3.89
N PHE A 86 -3.58 -5.12 4.43
CA PHE A 86 -4.96 -5.50 4.72
C PHE A 86 -5.23 -5.32 6.21
N ASP A 87 -5.98 -4.28 6.56
CA ASP A 87 -6.46 -4.08 7.93
C ASP A 87 -7.73 -4.91 8.13
N ILE A 88 -7.54 -6.17 8.55
CA ILE A 88 -8.62 -7.14 8.71
C ILE A 88 -9.41 -6.82 9.99
N LYS A 89 -10.64 -6.38 9.80
CA LYS A 89 -11.58 -6.08 10.87
C LYS A 89 -12.32 -7.35 11.28
N LYS A 90 -12.32 -7.60 12.59
CA LYS A 90 -13.17 -8.61 13.21
C LYS A 90 -14.37 -7.88 13.81
N ARG A 91 -15.58 -8.30 13.44
CA ARG A 91 -16.79 -7.83 14.13
C ARG A 91 -16.69 -8.25 15.59
N THR A 92 -16.59 -7.29 16.51
CA THR A 92 -16.86 -7.55 17.93
C THR A 92 -18.35 -7.85 18.05
N LYS A 93 -18.70 -9.02 18.59
CA LYS A 93 -20.09 -9.28 18.98
C LYS A 93 -20.44 -8.21 20.02
N THR A 94 -21.35 -7.31 19.67
CA THR A 94 -22.11 -6.48 20.62
C THR A 94 -23.04 -7.36 21.42
#